data_AF-A0A0C1IR73-F1
#
_entry.id   AF-A0A0C1IR73-F1
#
_cell.length_a   1.000
_cell.length_b   1.000
_cell.length_c   1.000
_cell.angle_alpha   90.00
_cell.angle_beta   90.00
_cell.angle_gamma   90.00
#
_symmetry.space_group_name_H-M   'P 1'
#
loop_
_entity.id
_entity.type
_entity.pdbx_description
1 polymer ?
#
loop_
_entity_poly.entity_id
_entity_poly.type
_entity_poly.pdbx_seq_one_letter_code
_entity_poly.pdbx_strand_id
1 'polypeptide(L)'
;MGWKNYQIATAQESTPVPGDKGKIFYDATLHYVSIPEGATIVMSGGPSGEGETSVDDVVTLTLTDQNDKTNTATYTHDYSNGCSGVVTPMQPQDLTSQFSALSGKTVKATIEFYDKCGGYQSGSNFYICIYT
;
A
#
# COMPACT_ATOMS: atom_id res chain seq x y z
N MET A 1 -5.76 9.14 22.90
CA MET A 1 -5.58 8.23 21.76
C MET A 1 -4.38 8.74 20.97
N GLY A 2 -3.32 7.95 20.91
CA GLY A 2 -2.17 8.24 20.07
C GLY A 2 -2.42 7.68 18.68
N TRP A 3 -1.82 8.29 17.67
CA TRP A 3 -1.79 7.71 16.33
C TRP A 3 -0.41 7.96 15.71
N LYS A 4 0.02 7.04 14.85
CA LYS A 4 1.27 7.14 14.10
C LYS A 4 0.97 6.89 12.63
N ASN A 5 1.70 7.55 11.74
CA ASN A 5 1.67 7.26 10.32
C ASN A 5 3.07 6.95 9.81
N TYR A 6 3.11 6.19 8.72
CA TYR A 6 4.32 5.85 8.00
C TYR A 6 4.03 6.04 6.51
N GLN A 7 4.72 6.97 5.85
CA GLN A 7 4.62 7.13 4.40
C GLN A 7 5.35 5.98 3.70
N ILE A 8 4.61 5.02 3.14
CA ILE A 8 5.16 3.81 2.52
C ILE A 8 5.45 4.01 1.02
N ALA A 9 4.76 4.95 0.36
CA ALA A 9 5.06 5.36 -1.01
C ALA A 9 4.92 6.87 -1.21
N THR A 10 5.71 7.41 -2.12
CA THR A 10 5.56 8.78 -2.63
C THR A 10 4.84 8.75 -3.97
N ALA A 11 4.00 9.75 -4.23
CA ALA A 11 3.28 9.89 -5.48
C ALA A 11 4.23 9.82 -6.69
N GLN A 12 3.80 9.08 -7.72
CA GLN A 12 4.46 8.93 -9.00
C GLN A 12 3.63 9.68 -10.05
N GLU A 13 4.21 10.71 -10.65
CA GLU A 13 3.57 11.50 -11.70
C GLU A 13 3.23 10.64 -12.93
N SER A 14 2.07 10.92 -13.53
CA SER A 14 1.62 10.15 -14.70
C SER A 14 2.57 10.33 -15.88
N THR A 15 3.13 9.22 -16.33
CA THR A 15 4.09 9.18 -17.43
C THR A 15 3.70 8.09 -18.43
N PRO A 16 3.68 8.36 -19.75
CA PRO A 16 3.47 7.32 -20.73
C PRO A 16 4.70 6.41 -20.82
N VAL A 17 4.51 5.09 -20.71
CA VAL A 17 5.62 4.11 -20.69
C VAL A 17 5.35 2.96 -21.67
N PRO A 18 5.74 3.12 -22.95
CA PRO A 18 5.58 2.07 -23.94
C PRO A 18 6.45 0.85 -23.64
N GLY A 19 5.85 -0.33 -23.49
CA GLY A 19 6.58 -1.61 -23.39
C GLY A 19 6.88 -2.11 -21.97
N ASP A 20 6.34 -1.46 -20.94
CA ASP A 20 6.49 -1.89 -19.54
C ASP A 20 5.28 -2.61 -18.95
N LYS A 21 4.28 -2.91 -19.80
CA LYS A 21 3.17 -3.78 -19.44
C LYS A 21 3.67 -5.09 -18.84
N GLY A 22 3.12 -5.42 -17.69
CA GLY A 22 3.39 -6.62 -16.92
C GLY A 22 4.58 -6.51 -15.98
N LYS A 23 5.06 -5.30 -15.66
CA LYS A 23 6.23 -5.07 -14.80
C LYS A 23 5.87 -4.27 -13.55
N ILE A 24 6.67 -4.48 -12.50
CA ILE A 24 6.71 -3.56 -11.36
C ILE A 24 7.47 -2.31 -11.81
N PHE A 25 6.88 -1.14 -11.59
CA PHE A 25 7.52 0.15 -11.94
C PHE A 25 7.91 0.98 -10.71
N TYR A 26 7.40 0.61 -9.54
CA TYR A 26 7.78 1.21 -8.27
C TYR A 26 7.78 0.15 -7.18
N ASP A 27 8.83 0.15 -6.36
CA ASP A 27 8.87 -0.60 -5.12
C ASP A 27 9.51 0.24 -4.01
N ALA A 28 9.02 0.08 -2.79
CA ALA A 28 9.59 0.71 -1.62
C ALA A 28 9.48 -0.22 -0.41
N THR A 29 10.45 -0.09 0.50
CA THR A 29 10.50 -0.85 1.74
C THR A 29 10.71 0.09 2.92
N LEU A 30 9.85 -0.02 3.92
CA LEU A 30 10.06 0.55 5.24
C LEU A 30 10.37 -0.54 6.26
N HIS A 31 11.37 -0.27 7.08
CA HIS A 31 11.70 -1.08 8.23
C HIS A 31 11.14 -0.43 9.50
N TYR A 32 10.82 -1.28 10.47
CA TYR A 32 10.48 -0.93 11.84
C TYR A 32 9.13 -0.22 12.01
N VAL A 33 8.11 -0.67 11.26
CA VAL A 33 6.72 -0.24 11.47
C VAL A 33 6.18 -0.96 12.70
N SER A 34 5.95 -0.23 13.79
CA SER A 34 5.40 -0.80 15.02
C SER A 34 3.88 -0.83 14.96
N ILE A 35 3.30 -2.03 15.10
CA ILE A 35 1.86 -2.29 15.20
C ILE A 35 1.55 -2.67 16.65
N PRO A 36 1.05 -1.75 17.48
CA PRO A 36 0.64 -2.06 18.85
C PRO A 36 -0.47 -3.12 18.88
N GLU A 37 -0.58 -3.82 20.00
CA GLU A 37 -1.65 -4.80 20.18
C GLU A 37 -3.03 -4.12 20.14
N GLY A 38 -3.95 -4.67 19.35
CA GLY A 38 -5.31 -4.14 19.21
C GLY A 38 -5.42 -2.84 18.39
N ALA A 39 -4.35 -2.43 17.72
CA ALA A 39 -4.37 -1.22 16.90
C ALA A 39 -5.22 -1.36 15.63
N THR A 40 -5.86 -0.27 15.22
CA THR A 40 -6.50 -0.16 13.90
C THR A 40 -5.45 0.25 12.87
N ILE A 41 -5.45 -0.43 11.73
CA ILE A 41 -4.50 -0.19 10.63
C ILE A 41 -5.29 0.31 9.42
N VAL A 42 -5.02 1.54 8.98
CA VAL A 42 -5.66 2.15 7.81
C VAL A 42 -4.60 2.44 6.75
N MET A 43 -4.88 2.07 5.50
CA MET A 43 -4.12 2.51 4.34
C MET A 43 -4.81 3.74 3.72
N SER A 44 -4.07 4.82 3.52
CA SER A 44 -4.61 6.11 3.10
C SER A 44 -3.67 6.89 2.18
N GLY A 45 -4.20 7.86 1.42
CA GLY A 45 -3.40 8.76 0.59
C GLY A 45 -2.76 9.91 1.36
N GLY A 46 -3.29 10.22 2.55
CA GLY A 46 -2.84 11.29 3.44
C GLY A 46 -2.32 10.76 4.78
N PRO A 47 -1.51 11.56 5.49
CA PRO A 47 -0.87 11.16 6.73
C PRO A 47 -1.85 10.98 7.88
N SER A 48 -3.02 11.61 7.91
CA SER A 48 -3.93 11.52 9.07
C SER A 48 -5.02 10.43 8.93
N GLY A 49 -4.91 9.57 7.91
CA GLY A 49 -5.88 8.51 7.60
C GLY A 49 -6.92 8.87 6.56
N GLU A 50 -6.87 10.10 6.03
CA GLU A 50 -7.69 10.61 4.93
C GLU A 50 -7.02 10.44 3.56
N GLY A 51 -7.74 10.83 2.51
CA GLY A 51 -7.19 10.92 1.17
C GLY A 51 -7.31 9.61 0.40
N GLU A 52 -7.71 9.73 -0.86
CA GLU A 52 -7.84 8.60 -1.76
C GLU A 52 -6.47 8.06 -2.17
N THR A 53 -6.47 6.78 -2.54
CA THR A 53 -5.31 6.10 -3.12
C THR A 53 -5.62 5.67 -4.55
N SER A 54 -4.61 5.64 -5.40
CA SER A 54 -4.74 5.16 -6.78
C SER A 54 -3.39 4.72 -7.32
N VAL A 55 -3.38 3.69 -8.17
CA VAL A 55 -2.21 3.25 -8.94
C VAL A 55 -2.68 2.92 -10.34
N ASP A 56 -1.88 3.26 -11.35
CA ASP A 56 -2.04 2.75 -12.71
C ASP A 56 -1.02 1.60 -12.87
N ASP A 57 -1.32 0.37 -12.46
CA ASP A 57 -2.66 -0.21 -12.24
C ASP A 57 -2.91 -0.82 -10.85
N VAL A 58 -1.93 -1.56 -10.34
CA VAL A 58 -2.13 -2.47 -9.19
C VAL A 58 -1.17 -2.09 -8.08
N VAL A 59 -1.67 -2.04 -6.84
CA VAL A 59 -0.85 -1.97 -5.64
C VAL A 59 -0.78 -3.33 -4.95
N THR A 60 0.40 -3.68 -4.45
CA THR A 60 0.57 -4.77 -3.48
C THR A 60 1.31 -4.24 -2.27
N LEU A 61 0.70 -4.34 -1.08
CA LEU A 61 1.32 -4.05 0.20
C LEU A 61 1.53 -5.36 0.96
N THR A 62 2.77 -5.65 1.32
CA THR A 62 3.13 -6.82 2.14
C THR A 62 3.74 -6.37 3.46
N LEU A 63 3.21 -6.90 4.57
CA LEU A 63 3.75 -6.71 5.90
C LEU A 63 4.31 -8.04 6.41
N THR A 64 5.55 -8.03 6.90
CA THR A 64 6.26 -9.20 7.41
C THR A 64 6.79 -8.92 8.81
N ASP A 65 6.54 -9.80 9.78
CA ASP A 65 7.17 -9.71 11.11
C ASP A 65 8.69 -9.73 10.96
N GLN A 66 9.37 -8.77 11.60
CA GLN A 66 10.83 -8.71 11.52
C GLN A 66 11.52 -9.89 12.20
N ASN A 67 10.90 -10.48 13.21
CA ASN A 67 11.46 -11.59 13.96
C ASN A 67 11.05 -12.96 13.37
N ASP A 68 9.99 -13.00 12.57
CA ASP A 68 9.50 -14.21 11.92
C ASP A 68 9.05 -13.91 10.48
N LYS A 69 9.93 -14.20 9.51
CA LYS A 69 9.65 -13.95 8.10
C LYS A 69 8.49 -14.79 7.54
N THR A 70 8.09 -15.86 8.22
CA THR A 70 6.95 -16.70 7.81
C THR A 70 5.62 -16.08 8.21
N ASN A 71 5.61 -15.19 9.21
CA ASN A 71 4.44 -14.39 9.55
C ASN A 71 4.36 -13.17 8.63
N THR A 72 3.75 -13.38 7.47
CA THR A 72 3.55 -12.39 6.41
C THR A 72 2.07 -12.31 6.05
N ALA A 73 1.60 -11.10 5.75
CA ALA A 73 0.29 -10.86 5.19
C ALA A 73 0.36 -9.82 4.07
N THR A 74 -0.51 -9.96 3.08
CA THR A 74 -0.48 -9.15 1.85
C THR A 74 -1.87 -8.61 1.55
N TYR A 75 -1.92 -7.35 1.12
CA TYR A 75 -3.07 -6.69 0.53
C TYR A 75 -2.74 -6.36 -0.94
N THR A 76 -3.68 -6.64 -1.86
CA THR A 76 -3.53 -6.30 -3.28
C THR A 76 -4.82 -5.68 -3.79
N HIS A 77 -4.70 -4.63 -4.60
CA HIS A 77 -5.84 -4.01 -5.26
C HIS A 77 -5.52 -3.59 -6.70
N ASP A 78 -6.49 -3.81 -7.60
CA ASP A 78 -6.44 -3.43 -9.01
C ASP A 78 -7.36 -2.23 -9.24
N TYR A 79 -6.75 -1.04 -9.34
CA TYR A 79 -7.50 0.20 -9.53
C TYR A 79 -7.98 0.38 -10.98
N SER A 80 -7.46 -0.36 -11.95
CA SER A 80 -7.87 -0.25 -13.36
C SER A 80 -9.06 -1.15 -13.71
N ASN A 81 -9.57 -1.91 -12.73
CA ASN A 81 -10.72 -2.81 -12.87
C ASN A 81 -10.56 -3.77 -14.05
N GLY A 82 -9.39 -4.42 -14.15
CA GLY A 82 -9.09 -5.35 -15.23
C GLY A 82 -8.85 -4.66 -16.57
N CYS A 83 -8.11 -3.55 -16.58
CA CYS A 83 -7.81 -2.77 -17.78
C CYS A 83 -9.04 -2.18 -18.47
N SER A 84 -9.97 -1.64 -17.67
CA SER A 84 -11.19 -0.99 -18.17
C SER A 84 -10.92 0.30 -18.97
N GLY A 85 -9.69 0.84 -18.88
CA GLY A 85 -9.30 2.14 -19.42
C GLY A 85 -9.52 3.30 -18.46
N VAL A 86 -9.97 3.03 -17.23
CA VAL A 86 -10.17 4.03 -16.17
C VAL A 86 -9.55 3.53 -14.87
N VAL A 87 -8.68 4.34 -14.27
CA VAL A 87 -8.21 4.16 -12.89
C VAL A 87 -9.28 4.70 -11.94
N THR A 88 -9.74 3.87 -11.01
CA THR A 88 -10.78 4.22 -10.03
C THR A 88 -10.17 4.35 -8.64
N PRO A 89 -9.93 5.57 -8.12
CA PRO A 89 -9.37 5.75 -6.79
C PRO A 89 -10.20 5.09 -5.68
N MET A 90 -9.53 4.69 -4.61
CA MET A 90 -10.17 4.16 -3.41
C MET A 90 -10.07 5.12 -2.25
N GLN A 91 -11.16 5.27 -1.50
CA GLN A 91 -11.16 5.86 -0.16
C GLN A 91 -10.22 5.09 0.79
N PRO A 92 -9.82 5.68 1.94
CA PRO A 92 -9.02 4.98 2.94
C PRO A 92 -9.58 3.60 3.29
N GLN A 93 -8.71 2.61 3.42
CA GLN A 93 -9.07 1.21 3.63
C GLN A 93 -8.65 0.75 5.03
N ASP A 94 -9.58 0.19 5.79
CA ASP A 94 -9.28 -0.50 7.05
C ASP A 94 -8.73 -1.90 6.73
N LEU A 95 -7.46 -2.12 7.07
CA LEU A 95 -6.71 -3.36 6.87
C LEU A 95 -6.46 -4.10 8.18
N THR A 96 -7.14 -3.73 9.27
CA THR A 96 -6.94 -4.32 10.60
C THR A 96 -7.13 -5.83 10.59
N SER A 97 -8.21 -6.32 9.97
CA SER A 97 -8.48 -7.76 9.86
C SER A 97 -7.43 -8.47 9.00
N GLN A 98 -7.03 -7.84 7.88
CA GLN A 98 -6.05 -8.37 6.92
C GLN A 98 -4.68 -8.59 7.57
N PHE A 99 -4.31 -7.74 8.53
CA PHE A 99 -3.01 -7.76 9.21
C PHE A 99 -3.07 -8.14 10.69
N SER A 100 -4.17 -8.75 11.13
CA SER A 100 -4.43 -9.09 12.53
C SER A 100 -3.35 -9.99 13.16
N ALA A 101 -2.74 -10.90 12.39
CA ALA A 101 -1.64 -11.77 12.84
C ALA A 101 -0.34 -11.02 13.18
N LEU A 102 -0.25 -9.74 12.82
CA LEU A 102 0.90 -8.85 13.08
C LEU A 102 0.62 -7.88 14.24
N SER A 103 -0.53 -8.00 14.91
CA SER A 103 -0.86 -7.25 16.13
C SER A 103 0.22 -7.45 17.21
N GLY A 104 0.69 -6.36 17.81
CA GLY A 104 1.76 -6.37 18.81
C GLY A 104 3.17 -6.60 18.25
N LYS A 105 3.37 -6.53 16.92
CA LYS A 105 4.66 -6.80 16.25
C LYS A 105 5.32 -5.54 15.71
N THR A 106 6.60 -5.67 15.39
CA THR A 106 7.32 -4.73 14.54
C THR A 106 7.53 -5.39 13.19
N VAL A 107 7.13 -4.72 12.12
CA VAL A 107 7.10 -5.31 10.78
C VAL A 107 8.02 -4.58 9.80
N LYS A 108 8.40 -5.28 8.75
CA LYS A 108 8.89 -4.72 7.50
C LYS A 108 7.67 -4.57 6.58
N ALA A 109 7.49 -3.38 6.02
CA ALA A 109 6.44 -3.08 5.07
C ALA A 109 7.06 -2.90 3.69
N THR A 110 6.54 -3.59 2.68
CA THR A 110 6.96 -3.46 1.28
C THR A 110 5.75 -3.13 0.42
N ILE A 111 5.85 -2.11 -0.42
CA ILE A 111 4.81 -1.73 -1.36
C ILE A 111 5.35 -1.80 -2.78
N GLU A 112 4.56 -2.34 -3.69
CA GLU A 112 4.89 -2.50 -5.11
C GLU A 112 3.75 -1.95 -5.95
N PHE A 113 4.09 -1.18 -6.99
CA PHE A 113 3.14 -0.78 -8.04
C PHE A 113 3.46 -1.53 -9.33
N TYR A 114 2.42 -2.13 -9.89
CA TYR A 114 2.51 -3.00 -11.05
C TYR A 114 1.67 -2.44 -12.20
N ASP A 115 2.34 -2.27 -13.34
CA ASP A 115 1.74 -1.90 -14.62
C ASP A 115 1.14 -3.16 -15.23
N LYS A 116 -0.16 -3.34 -15.10
CA LYS A 116 -0.91 -4.51 -15.61
C LYS A 116 -1.35 -4.30 -17.05
N CYS A 117 -1.68 -3.07 -17.41
CA CYS A 117 -2.44 -2.75 -18.62
C CYS A 117 -1.58 -2.10 -19.70
N GLY A 118 -0.47 -1.48 -19.32
CA GLY A 118 0.44 -0.71 -20.17
C GLY A 118 -0.09 0.69 -20.45
N GLY A 119 0.75 1.49 -21.11
CA GLY A 119 0.36 2.80 -21.61
C GLY A 119 0.86 3.91 -20.69
N TYR A 120 0.37 3.96 -19.45
CA TYR A 120 0.78 4.95 -18.44
C TYR A 120 1.15 4.26 -17.14
N GLN A 121 1.96 4.94 -16.35
CA GLN A 121 2.31 4.54 -14.99
C GLN A 121 2.11 5.75 -14.08
N SER A 122 1.47 5.53 -12.94
CA SER A 122 1.25 6.57 -11.93
C SER A 122 0.88 5.93 -10.59
N GLY A 123 1.02 6.70 -9.52
CA GLY A 123 0.62 6.27 -8.18
C GLY A 123 0.43 7.45 -7.24
N SER A 124 -0.49 7.34 -6.29
CA SER A 124 -0.64 8.32 -5.22
C SER A 124 0.44 8.16 -4.15
N ASN A 125 0.47 9.08 -3.18
CA ASN A 125 1.11 8.76 -1.90
C ASN A 125 0.36 7.58 -1.25
N PHE A 126 1.08 6.82 -0.44
CA PHE A 126 0.48 5.83 0.45
C PHE A 126 1.05 5.99 1.85
N TYR A 127 0.16 5.95 2.83
CA TYR A 127 0.46 5.93 4.25
C TYR A 127 -0.16 4.69 4.89
N ILE A 128 0.55 4.16 5.89
CA ILE A 128 -0.01 3.23 6.87
C ILE A 128 -0.23 4.03 8.15
N CYS A 129 -1.49 4.22 8.52
CA CYS A 129 -1.93 4.95 9.71
C CYS A 129 -2.37 3.95 10.78
N ILE A 130 -1.78 4.06 11.97
CA ILE A 130 -1.96 3.14 13.09
C ILE A 130 -2.57 3.90 14.26
N TYR A 131 -3.74 3.46 14.71
CA TYR A 131 -4.50 4.06 15.80
C TYR A 131 -4.57 3.13 17.01
N THR A 132 -4.37 3.68 18.20
CA THR A 132 -4.38 2.96 19.50
C THR A 132 -5.32 3.61 20.50
#